data_AF-A0A0F5K4C7-F1
#
_entry.id   AF-A0A0F5K4C7-F1
#
_cell.length_a   1.000
_cell.length_b   1.000
_cell.length_c   1.000
_cell.angle_alpha   90.00
_cell.angle_beta   90.00
_cell.angle_gamma   90.00
#
_symmetry.space_group_name_H-M   'P 1'
#
loop_
_entity.id
_entity.type
_entity.pdbx_description
1 polymer ?
#
loop_
_entity_poly.entity_id
_entity_poly.type
_entity_poly.pdbx_seq_one_letter_code
_entity_poly.pdbx_strand_id
1 'polypeptide(L)'
;MTMWQLVQLYTGRVGYQRGVKSEGLSADPPVIDCSGWTRLLLTKAMRAENEAAGCTVFGFDYVDALQAWSDRIIQEIESRTGFILEGREITAFSLPRCATIGLKMGDPAWASNHPRLRGITHIVQVIRRPEDDAPFVSESFGGSVSSGISLTPLGKWLALSQRHLRAGEMWAVDPFRLTQRIERSP
;
A
#
# COMPACT_ATOMS: atom_id res chain seq x y z
N MET A 1 -11.64 12.10 6.72
CA MET A 1 -11.83 10.63 6.75
C MET A 1 -10.46 9.98 6.71
N THR A 2 -10.14 9.13 7.68
CA THR A 2 -8.83 8.47 7.84
C THR A 2 -8.70 7.22 6.96
N MET A 3 -7.48 6.66 6.84
CA MET A 3 -7.27 5.36 6.18
C MET A 3 -8.15 4.27 6.78
N TRP A 4 -8.22 4.20 8.12
CA TRP A 4 -9.03 3.19 8.81
C TRP A 4 -10.51 3.30 8.46
N GLN A 5 -11.06 4.52 8.46
CA GLN A 5 -12.46 4.76 8.11
C GLN A 5 -12.78 4.34 6.66
N LEU A 6 -11.87 4.59 5.71
CA LEU A 6 -12.01 4.13 4.32
C LEU A 6 -12.03 2.61 4.23
N VAL A 7 -11.10 1.96 4.93
CA VAL A 7 -10.99 0.50 4.93
C VAL A 7 -12.24 -0.12 5.53
N GLN A 8 -12.75 0.40 6.65
CA GLN A 8 -14.01 -0.06 7.24
C GLN A 8 -15.20 0.12 6.30
N LEU A 9 -15.23 1.23 5.54
CA LEU A 9 -16.31 1.52 4.61
C LEU A 9 -16.35 0.53 3.43
N TYR A 10 -15.19 0.15 2.89
CA TYR A 10 -15.10 -0.57 1.61
C TYR A 10 -14.73 -2.06 1.72
N THR A 11 -14.16 -2.50 2.84
CA THR A 11 -13.84 -3.93 3.06
C THR A 11 -15.11 -4.79 2.94
N GLY A 12 -15.03 -5.86 2.14
CA GLY A 12 -16.18 -6.74 1.92
C GLY A 12 -17.25 -6.20 0.97
N ARG A 13 -17.11 -4.97 0.45
CA ARG A 13 -18.15 -4.29 -0.37
C ARG A 13 -17.70 -3.89 -1.77
N VAL A 14 -16.40 -3.94 -2.05
CA VAL A 14 -15.80 -3.50 -3.31
C VAL A 14 -15.11 -4.68 -3.98
N GLY A 15 -15.38 -4.89 -5.26
CA GLY A 15 -14.73 -5.89 -6.10
C GLY A 15 -13.34 -5.48 -6.59
N TYR A 16 -12.62 -6.41 -7.19
CA TYR A 16 -11.35 -6.13 -7.84
C TYR A 16 -11.55 -6.00 -9.36
N GLN A 17 -11.05 -4.93 -9.94
CA GLN A 17 -10.93 -4.82 -11.40
C GLN A 17 -9.59 -4.19 -11.76
N ARG A 18 -8.73 -4.96 -12.43
CA ARG A 18 -7.39 -4.53 -12.85
C ARG A 18 -7.49 -3.25 -13.69
N GLY A 19 -6.64 -2.26 -13.36
CA GLY A 19 -6.56 -0.99 -14.08
C GLY A 19 -7.52 0.08 -13.58
N VAL A 20 -8.54 -0.27 -12.79
CA VAL A 20 -9.49 0.69 -12.26
C VAL A 20 -8.96 1.33 -10.98
N LYS A 21 -8.98 2.67 -10.89
CA LYS A 21 -8.53 3.41 -9.71
C LYS A 21 -9.74 3.90 -8.90
N SER A 22 -9.57 5.01 -8.16
CA SER A 22 -10.58 5.49 -7.21
C SER A 22 -11.93 5.84 -7.85
N GLU A 23 -11.95 6.19 -9.13
CA GLU A 23 -13.18 6.43 -9.90
C GLU A 23 -14.11 5.21 -9.97
N GLY A 24 -13.56 3.99 -9.88
CA GLY A 24 -14.35 2.77 -9.85
C GLY A 24 -15.16 2.55 -8.57
N LEU A 25 -14.87 3.30 -7.50
CA LEU A 25 -15.66 3.25 -6.27
C LEU A 25 -17.05 3.86 -6.43
N SER A 26 -17.29 4.61 -7.51
CA SER A 26 -18.60 5.18 -7.86
C SER A 26 -19.39 4.31 -8.83
N ALA A 27 -18.84 3.19 -9.30
CA ALA A 27 -19.54 2.23 -10.16
C ALA A 27 -20.51 1.34 -9.35
N ASP A 28 -21.42 0.67 -10.05
CA ASP A 28 -22.30 -0.36 -9.49
C ASP A 28 -22.18 -1.67 -10.29
N PRO A 29 -21.56 -2.74 -9.73
CA PRO A 29 -20.92 -2.80 -8.42
C PRO A 29 -19.59 -2.03 -8.36
N PRO A 30 -19.18 -1.50 -7.18
CA PRO A 30 -17.93 -0.75 -7.06
C PRO A 30 -16.72 -1.66 -7.18
N VAL A 31 -15.68 -1.19 -7.87
CA VAL A 31 -14.45 -1.94 -8.12
C VAL A 31 -13.19 -1.08 -8.03
N ILE A 32 -12.07 -1.66 -7.64
CA ILE A 32 -10.76 -0.98 -7.62
C ILE A 32 -9.60 -1.98 -7.69
N ASP A 33 -8.48 -1.62 -8.33
CA ASP A 33 -7.26 -2.44 -8.31
C ASP A 33 -6.37 -2.19 -7.08
N CYS A 34 -5.34 -3.03 -6.91
CA CYS A 34 -4.41 -3.00 -5.79
C CYS A 34 -3.69 -1.65 -5.64
N SER A 35 -3.18 -1.12 -6.75
CA SER A 35 -2.46 0.16 -6.78
C SER A 35 -3.37 1.37 -6.57
N GLY A 36 -4.59 1.35 -7.12
CA GLY A 36 -5.60 2.37 -6.93
C GLY A 36 -6.05 2.44 -5.46
N TRP A 37 -6.26 1.28 -4.84
CA TRP A 37 -6.59 1.20 -3.43
C TRP A 37 -5.46 1.73 -2.54
N THR A 38 -4.23 1.27 -2.77
CA THR A 38 -3.06 1.74 -2.00
C THR A 38 -2.85 3.25 -2.15
N ARG A 39 -2.93 3.78 -3.38
CA ARG A 39 -2.83 5.22 -3.64
C ARG A 39 -3.90 6.00 -2.89
N LEU A 40 -5.16 5.55 -2.92
CA LEU A 40 -6.26 6.22 -2.23
C LEU A 40 -5.99 6.33 -0.72
N LEU A 41 -5.53 5.24 -0.10
CA LEU A 41 -5.17 5.22 1.31
C LEU A 41 -4.01 6.18 1.61
N LEU A 42 -2.91 6.09 0.87
CA LEU A 42 -1.74 6.96 1.04
C LEU A 42 -2.08 8.44 0.87
N THR A 43 -2.83 8.78 -0.18
CA THR A 43 -3.24 10.17 -0.45
C THR A 43 -4.06 10.74 0.70
N LYS A 44 -4.95 9.93 1.29
CA LYS A 44 -5.80 10.37 2.40
C LYS A 44 -5.01 10.52 3.69
N ALA A 45 -4.05 9.63 3.95
CA ALA A 45 -3.13 9.76 5.07
C ALA A 45 -2.22 10.98 4.95
N MET A 46 -1.54 11.16 3.80
CA MET A 46 -0.65 12.30 3.58
C MET A 46 -1.36 13.64 3.73
N ARG A 47 -2.62 13.74 3.27
CA ARG A 47 -3.46 14.94 3.51
C ARG A 47 -3.76 15.14 4.98
N ALA A 48 -4.12 14.09 5.70
CA ALA A 48 -4.38 14.18 7.15
C ALA A 48 -3.11 14.59 7.93
N GLU A 49 -1.93 14.12 7.53
CA GLU A 49 -0.65 14.54 8.11
C GLU A 49 -0.35 16.03 7.84
N ASN A 50 -0.55 16.50 6.61
CA ASN A 50 -0.42 17.94 6.30
C ASN A 50 -1.41 18.79 7.12
N GLU A 51 -2.67 18.35 7.22
CA GLU A 51 -3.70 19.03 8.02
C GLU A 51 -3.29 19.09 9.51
N ALA A 52 -2.78 17.99 10.07
CA ALA A 52 -2.33 17.93 11.45
C ALA A 52 -1.07 18.77 11.71
N ALA A 53 -0.14 18.81 10.76
CA ALA A 53 1.08 19.62 10.85
C ALA A 53 0.84 21.12 10.64
N GLY A 54 -0.32 21.52 10.09
CA GLY A 54 -0.61 22.90 9.71
C GLY A 54 0.28 23.43 8.57
N CYS A 55 1.01 22.55 7.88
CA CYS A 55 1.93 22.90 6.79
C CYS A 55 1.99 21.78 5.74
N THR A 56 2.59 22.06 4.59
CA THR A 56 2.75 21.07 3.51
C THR A 56 4.00 20.22 3.76
N VAL A 57 3.83 19.07 4.41
CA VAL A 57 4.89 18.05 4.57
C VAL A 57 5.00 17.20 3.30
N PHE A 58 3.86 16.76 2.78
CA PHE A 58 3.74 16.00 1.54
C PHE A 58 3.26 16.93 0.43
N GLY A 59 4.17 17.27 -0.50
CA GLY A 59 3.87 18.09 -1.67
C GLY A 59 2.95 17.42 -2.67
N PHE A 60 2.35 18.24 -3.55
CA PHE A 60 1.52 17.75 -4.64
C PHE A 60 2.26 16.77 -5.56
N ASP A 61 3.54 17.07 -5.85
CA ASP A 61 4.41 16.24 -6.68
C ASP A 61 4.58 14.82 -6.11
N TYR A 62 4.67 14.70 -4.78
CA TYR A 62 4.80 13.39 -4.14
C TYR A 62 3.48 12.61 -4.21
N VAL A 63 2.34 13.27 -3.95
CA VAL A 63 1.02 12.63 -4.06
C VAL A 63 0.70 12.23 -5.51
N ASP A 64 1.08 13.06 -6.48
CA ASP A 64 0.87 12.81 -7.90
C ASP A 64 1.74 11.65 -8.42
N ALA A 65 2.99 11.54 -7.95
CA ALA A 65 3.88 10.42 -8.28
C ALA A 65 3.31 9.05 -7.88
N LEU A 66 2.38 9.00 -6.91
CA LEU A 66 1.66 7.77 -6.54
C LEU A 66 0.57 7.37 -7.54
N GLN A 67 0.30 8.17 -8.59
CA GLN A 67 -0.54 7.83 -9.75
C GLN A 67 0.14 6.79 -10.66
N ALA A 68 0.46 5.63 -10.12
CA ALA A 68 1.25 4.65 -10.85
C ALA A 68 0.81 3.21 -10.57
N TRP A 69 1.49 2.28 -11.21
CA TRP A 69 1.35 0.84 -10.94
C TRP A 69 2.14 0.45 -9.68
N SER A 70 1.85 -0.75 -9.17
CA SER A 70 2.42 -1.28 -7.92
C SER A 70 3.94 -1.13 -7.79
N ASP A 71 4.69 -1.47 -8.84
CA ASP A 71 6.15 -1.38 -8.86
C ASP A 71 6.65 0.07 -8.79
N ARG A 72 6.01 0.96 -9.53
CA ARG A 72 6.37 2.38 -9.57
C ARG A 72 6.01 3.11 -8.28
N ILE A 73 4.90 2.77 -7.62
CA ILE A 73 4.57 3.32 -6.30
C ILE A 73 5.68 2.98 -5.30
N ILE A 74 6.14 1.72 -5.27
CA ILE A 74 7.23 1.29 -4.39
C ILE A 74 8.53 2.05 -4.73
N GLN A 75 8.86 2.15 -6.02
CA GLN A 75 10.05 2.87 -6.48
C GLN A 75 10.03 4.35 -6.11
N GLU A 76 8.90 5.04 -6.27
CA GLU A 76 8.76 6.46 -5.95
C GLU A 76 8.96 6.72 -4.46
N ILE A 77 8.36 5.88 -3.61
CA ILE A 77 8.54 6.00 -2.16
C ILE A 77 10.00 5.71 -1.79
N GLU A 78 10.59 4.64 -2.31
CA GLU A 78 11.99 4.28 -2.06
C GLU A 78 12.93 5.42 -2.47
N SER A 79 12.78 5.95 -3.69
CA SER A 79 13.61 7.04 -4.23
C SER A 79 13.56 8.29 -3.35
N ARG A 80 12.36 8.67 -2.89
CA ARG A 80 12.15 9.88 -2.09
C ARG A 80 12.57 9.73 -0.64
N THR A 81 12.48 8.53 -0.09
CA THR A 81 12.73 8.28 1.34
C THR A 81 14.08 7.63 1.63
N GLY A 82 14.72 7.04 0.62
CA GLY A 82 15.94 6.26 0.75
C GLY A 82 15.79 5.00 1.61
N PHE A 83 14.56 4.50 1.79
CA PHE A 83 14.27 3.38 2.68
C PHE A 83 13.55 2.24 1.96
N ILE A 84 14.08 1.03 2.14
CA ILE A 84 13.48 -0.22 1.70
C ILE A 84 13.95 -1.37 2.58
N LEU A 85 13.06 -2.34 2.82
CA LEU A 85 13.39 -3.66 3.36
C LEU A 85 13.05 -4.70 2.30
N GLU A 86 13.88 -5.73 2.15
CA GLU A 86 13.68 -6.81 1.19
C GLU A 86 13.56 -8.19 1.85
N GLY A 87 12.60 -8.99 1.35
CA GLY A 87 12.45 -10.39 1.70
C GLY A 87 12.45 -10.64 3.21
N ARG A 88 13.50 -11.31 3.72
CA ARG A 88 13.60 -11.71 5.14
C ARG A 88 13.81 -10.55 6.10
N GLU A 89 14.18 -9.36 5.61
CA GLU A 89 14.27 -8.16 6.44
C GLU A 89 12.89 -7.66 6.87
N ILE A 90 11.82 -8.10 6.19
CA ILE A 90 10.43 -7.74 6.51
C ILE A 90 9.92 -8.65 7.63
N THR A 91 9.85 -8.10 8.83
CA THR A 91 9.32 -8.77 10.03
C THR A 91 8.32 -7.88 10.73
N ALA A 92 7.52 -8.44 11.64
CA ALA A 92 6.60 -7.63 12.46
C ALA A 92 7.32 -6.55 13.30
N PHE A 93 8.62 -6.71 13.57
CA PHE A 93 9.42 -5.79 14.38
C PHE A 93 10.16 -4.74 13.56
N SER A 94 10.60 -5.08 12.35
CA SER A 94 11.37 -4.18 11.48
C SER A 94 10.48 -3.32 10.57
N LEU A 95 9.23 -3.74 10.35
CA LEU A 95 8.33 -3.04 9.44
C LEU A 95 7.95 -1.63 9.97
N PRO A 96 8.03 -0.59 9.12
CA PRO A 96 7.45 0.71 9.45
C PRO A 96 5.96 0.60 9.81
N ARG A 97 5.50 1.47 10.72
CA ARG A 97 4.14 1.45 11.28
C ARG A 97 3.04 1.45 10.22
N CYS A 98 3.24 2.21 9.14
CA CYS A 98 2.32 2.34 8.00
C CYS A 98 3.04 2.00 6.68
N ALA A 99 3.86 0.95 6.67
CA ALA A 99 4.61 0.56 5.49
C ALA A 99 3.70 0.24 4.28
N THR A 100 4.21 0.53 3.09
CA THR A 100 3.65 0.04 1.83
C THR A 100 4.50 -1.15 1.36
N ILE A 101 3.88 -2.26 0.96
CA ILE A 101 4.60 -3.49 0.61
C ILE A 101 4.25 -3.90 -0.81
N GLY A 102 5.26 -4.02 -1.67
CA GLY A 102 5.15 -4.60 -3.01
C GLY A 102 5.48 -6.09 -2.98
N LEU A 103 4.77 -6.88 -3.78
CA LEU A 103 4.97 -8.31 -3.91
C LEU A 103 5.09 -8.71 -5.38
N LYS A 104 6.02 -9.61 -5.68
CA LYS A 104 6.00 -10.39 -6.91
C LYS A 104 5.09 -11.59 -6.71
N MET A 105 3.90 -11.54 -7.32
CA MET A 105 2.93 -12.62 -7.28
C MET A 105 2.67 -13.16 -8.68
N GLY A 106 3.05 -14.41 -8.90
CA GLY A 106 2.91 -15.10 -10.18
C GLY A 106 3.75 -14.46 -11.28
N ASP A 107 3.52 -14.95 -12.49
CA ASP A 107 4.11 -14.42 -13.73
C ASP A 107 3.00 -14.33 -14.78
N PRO A 108 2.11 -13.33 -14.67
CA PRO A 108 0.97 -13.24 -15.56
C PRO A 108 1.45 -12.90 -16.97
N ALA A 109 0.83 -13.46 -18.01
CA ALA A 109 1.29 -13.31 -19.41
C ALA A 109 1.47 -11.84 -19.87
N TRP A 110 0.76 -10.89 -19.25
CA TRP A 110 0.96 -9.46 -19.54
C TRP A 110 2.31 -8.92 -19.05
N ALA A 111 2.91 -9.52 -18.02
CA ALA A 111 4.18 -9.07 -17.43
C ALA A 111 5.36 -9.23 -18.40
N SER A 112 5.28 -10.18 -19.33
CA SER A 112 6.27 -10.33 -20.41
C SER A 112 6.29 -9.13 -21.36
N ASN A 113 5.13 -8.49 -21.58
CA ASN A 113 5.00 -7.32 -22.45
C ASN A 113 5.15 -5.98 -21.71
N HIS A 114 4.94 -6.00 -20.39
CA HIS A 114 5.04 -4.84 -19.51
C HIS A 114 5.89 -5.19 -18.28
N PRO A 115 7.21 -5.35 -18.44
CA PRO A 115 8.09 -5.74 -17.35
C PRO A 115 8.04 -4.67 -16.26
N ARG A 116 7.84 -5.14 -15.03
CA ARG A 116 7.79 -4.29 -13.85
C ARG A 116 9.11 -4.36 -13.10
N LEU A 117 9.50 -3.25 -12.48
CA LEU A 117 10.70 -3.23 -11.63
C LEU A 117 10.52 -4.27 -10.52
N ARG A 118 11.55 -5.11 -10.31
CA ARG A 118 11.53 -6.24 -9.34
C ARG A 118 10.38 -7.26 -9.55
N GLY A 119 9.68 -7.20 -10.70
CA GLY A 119 8.52 -8.06 -10.98
C GLY A 119 7.33 -7.81 -10.06
N ILE A 120 7.20 -6.63 -9.43
CA ILE A 120 6.13 -6.36 -8.47
C ILE A 120 4.77 -6.30 -9.17
N THR A 121 3.94 -7.34 -8.98
CA THR A 121 2.61 -7.46 -9.58
C THR A 121 1.49 -7.04 -8.63
N HIS A 122 1.75 -6.99 -7.33
CA HIS A 122 0.78 -6.65 -6.29
C HIS A 122 1.36 -5.67 -5.26
N ILE A 123 0.48 -4.90 -4.61
CA ILE A 123 0.85 -3.91 -3.60
C ILE A 123 -0.21 -3.85 -2.52
N VAL A 124 0.23 -3.69 -1.28
CA VAL A 124 -0.62 -3.63 -0.09
C VAL A 124 -0.20 -2.49 0.82
N GLN A 125 -1.10 -2.07 1.71
CA GLN A 125 -0.85 -1.01 2.68
C GLN A 125 -1.03 -1.54 4.10
N VAL A 126 -0.03 -1.30 4.96
CA VAL A 126 -0.17 -1.52 6.39
C VAL A 126 -0.89 -0.33 7.02
N ILE A 127 -1.93 -0.62 7.80
CA ILE A 127 -2.75 0.35 8.51
C ILE A 127 -2.86 -0.03 9.98
N ARG A 128 -3.16 0.97 10.82
CA ARG A 128 -3.33 0.78 12.26
C ARG A 128 -4.77 1.04 12.66
N ARG A 129 -5.27 0.16 13.51
CA ARG A 129 -6.57 0.35 14.14
C ARG A 129 -6.49 1.49 15.18
N PRO A 130 -7.34 2.52 15.12
CA PRO A 130 -7.25 3.66 16.03
C PRO A 130 -7.41 3.31 17.51
N GLU A 131 -8.20 2.28 17.82
CA GLU A 131 -8.56 1.95 19.21
C GLU A 131 -7.40 1.37 20.03
N ASP A 132 -6.52 0.59 19.40
CA ASP A 132 -5.47 -0.17 20.09
C ASP A 132 -4.13 -0.24 19.32
N ASP A 133 -3.98 0.55 18.26
CA ASP A 133 -2.83 0.57 17.37
C ASP A 133 -2.48 -0.81 16.75
N ALA A 134 -3.42 -1.75 16.72
CA ALA A 134 -3.16 -3.07 16.16
C ALA A 134 -2.88 -2.97 14.63
N PRO A 135 -1.82 -3.64 14.11
CA PRO A 135 -1.49 -3.61 12.69
C PRO A 135 -2.33 -4.56 11.86
N PHE A 136 -2.81 -4.04 10.73
CA PHE A 136 -3.48 -4.80 9.70
C PHE A 136 -2.89 -4.47 8.33
N VAL A 137 -3.04 -5.41 7.40
CA VAL A 137 -2.78 -5.21 5.98
C VAL A 137 -4.11 -5.06 5.28
N SER A 138 -4.27 -3.95 4.56
CA SER A 138 -5.36 -3.76 3.63
C SER A 138 -4.86 -3.90 2.20
N GLU A 139 -5.59 -4.64 1.39
CA GLU A 139 -5.26 -4.91 0.01
C GLU A 139 -6.50 -5.04 -0.85
N SER A 140 -6.38 -4.68 -2.14
CA SER A 140 -7.38 -5.03 -3.15
C SER A 140 -6.81 -6.12 -4.06
N PHE A 141 -7.41 -7.31 -4.09
CA PHE A 141 -6.89 -8.45 -4.84
C PHE A 141 -8.02 -9.22 -5.55
N GLY A 142 -7.75 -9.67 -6.78
CA GLY A 142 -8.68 -10.49 -7.56
C GLY A 142 -8.40 -11.98 -7.36
N GLY A 143 -9.35 -12.71 -6.81
CA GLY A 143 -9.28 -14.15 -6.60
C GLY A 143 -10.67 -14.78 -6.48
N SER A 144 -10.76 -16.02 -6.03
CA SER A 144 -12.02 -16.77 -5.87
C SER A 144 -12.91 -16.30 -4.70
N VAL A 145 -12.56 -15.18 -4.05
CA VAL A 145 -13.30 -14.62 -2.91
C VAL A 145 -14.10 -13.40 -3.39
N SER A 146 -15.34 -13.26 -2.93
CA SER A 146 -16.34 -12.32 -3.46
C SER A 146 -16.02 -10.83 -3.29
N SER A 147 -15.10 -10.46 -2.40
CA SER A 147 -14.71 -9.06 -2.16
C SER A 147 -13.26 -8.80 -2.57
N GLY A 148 -13.05 -7.80 -3.43
CA GLY A 148 -11.73 -7.34 -3.84
C GLY A 148 -10.92 -6.74 -2.70
N ILE A 149 -11.54 -5.93 -1.83
CA ILE A 149 -10.85 -5.34 -0.68
C ILE A 149 -10.96 -6.23 0.56
N SER A 150 -9.82 -6.53 1.16
CA SER A 150 -9.71 -7.27 2.42
C SER A 150 -8.92 -6.52 3.49
N LEU A 151 -9.10 -6.95 4.74
CA LEU A 151 -8.38 -6.47 5.90
C LEU A 151 -7.91 -7.65 6.76
N THR A 152 -6.61 -7.86 6.86
CA THR A 152 -6.01 -9.03 7.53
C THR A 152 -5.05 -8.59 8.63
N PRO A 153 -5.09 -9.16 9.85
CA PRO A 153 -4.09 -8.87 10.88
C PRO A 153 -2.66 -9.11 10.35
N LEU A 154 -1.72 -8.18 10.62
CA LEU A 154 -0.38 -8.22 10.01
C LEU A 154 0.36 -9.54 10.26
N GLY A 155 0.30 -10.09 11.48
CA GLY A 155 0.94 -11.38 11.78
C GLY A 155 0.38 -12.53 10.94
N LYS A 156 -0.94 -12.57 10.75
CA LYS A 156 -1.61 -13.56 9.88
C LYS A 156 -1.22 -13.34 8.42
N TRP A 157 -1.18 -12.09 7.97
CA TRP A 157 -0.81 -11.77 6.59
C TRP A 157 0.65 -12.15 6.29
N LEU A 158 1.59 -11.82 7.18
CA LEU A 158 3.00 -12.23 7.05
C LEU A 158 3.16 -13.75 7.02
N ALA A 159 2.38 -14.49 7.82
CA ALA A 159 2.37 -15.94 7.81
C ALA A 159 1.90 -16.51 6.46
N LEU A 160 0.85 -15.92 5.85
CA LEU A 160 0.36 -16.30 4.52
C LEU A 160 1.36 -15.94 3.41
N SER A 161 2.11 -14.84 3.58
CA SER A 161 3.11 -14.35 2.63
C SER A 161 4.49 -14.97 2.78
N GLN A 162 4.69 -15.92 3.71
CA GLN A 162 5.98 -16.55 4.03
C GLN A 162 6.74 -17.08 2.81
N ARG A 163 6.05 -17.62 1.81
CA ARG A 163 6.70 -18.11 0.59
C ARG A 163 7.42 -16.99 -0.18
N HIS A 164 6.80 -15.81 -0.28
CA HIS A 164 7.35 -14.66 -1.00
C HIS A 164 8.49 -14.02 -0.19
N LEU A 165 8.35 -13.94 1.14
CA LEU A 165 9.45 -13.51 2.03
C LEU A 165 10.70 -14.38 1.85
N ARG A 166 10.55 -15.71 1.86
CA ARG A 166 11.68 -16.63 1.70
C ARG A 166 12.32 -16.58 0.31
N ALA A 167 11.54 -16.25 -0.71
CA ALA A 167 11.99 -16.13 -2.08
C ALA A 167 12.60 -14.75 -2.42
N GLY A 168 12.60 -13.79 -1.49
CA GLY A 168 13.06 -12.41 -1.77
C GLY A 168 12.10 -11.63 -2.69
N GLU A 169 10.82 -12.01 -2.70
CA GLU A 169 9.80 -11.49 -3.63
C GLU A 169 8.93 -10.40 -3.00
N MET A 170 9.43 -9.73 -1.96
CA MET A 170 8.70 -8.71 -1.21
C MET A 170 9.61 -7.54 -0.87
N TRP A 171 9.06 -6.33 -1.00
CA TRP A 171 9.76 -5.08 -0.74
C TRP A 171 8.86 -4.15 0.07
N ALA A 172 9.31 -3.72 1.24
CA ALA A 172 8.56 -2.81 2.11
C ALA A 172 9.25 -1.44 2.16
N VAL A 173 8.48 -0.38 1.97
CA VAL A 173 8.93 1.02 1.99
C VAL A 173 8.15 1.83 3.02
N ASP A 174 8.71 2.96 3.45
CA ASP A 174 8.09 3.85 4.45
C ASP A 174 7.61 5.16 3.80
N PRO A 175 6.34 5.25 3.37
CA PRO A 175 5.82 6.45 2.70
C PRO A 175 5.86 7.70 3.58
N PHE A 176 5.87 7.55 4.91
CA PHE A 176 5.78 8.67 5.85
C PHE A 176 7.13 9.08 6.44
N ARG A 177 8.24 8.44 6.04
CA ARG A 177 9.57 8.73 6.59
C ARG A 177 10.00 10.20 6.48
N LEU A 178 9.44 10.97 5.52
CA LEU A 178 9.72 12.39 5.37
C LEU A 178 9.23 13.22 6.57
N THR A 179 8.18 12.81 7.28
CA THR A 179 7.70 13.53 8.49
C THR A 179 8.73 13.46 9.61
N GLN A 180 9.40 12.31 9.76
CA GLN A 180 10.45 12.08 10.78
C GLN A 180 11.73 12.89 10.53
N ARG A 181 11.92 13.41 9.31
CA ARG A 181 13.06 14.30 8.98
C ARG A 181 12.77 15.75 9.38
N ILE A 182 11.50 16.17 9.39
CA ILE A 182 11.09 17.53 9.78
C ILE A 182 11.22 17.72 11.30
N GLU A 183 10.91 16.69 12.10
CA GLU A 183 11.08 16.70 13.56
C GLU A 183 12.55 16.75 14.02
N ARG A 184 13.52 16.61 13.10
CA ARG A 184 14.96 16.59 13.41
C ARG A 184 15.74 17.81 12.92
N SER A 185 15.06 18.84 12.40
CA SER A 185 15.70 20.11 12.09
C SER A 185 15.70 21.00 13.35
N PRO A 186 16.88 21.43 13.85
CA PRO A 186 16.98 22.31 15.02
C PRO A 186 16.39 23.70 14.78
#